data_AF-A0A8T3EA68-F1
#
_entry.id   AF-A0A8T3EA68-F1
#
_cell.length_a   1.000
_cell.length_b   1.000
_cell.length_c   1.000
_cell.angle_alpha   90.00
_cell.angle_beta   90.00
_cell.angle_gamma   90.00
#
_symmetry.space_group_name_H-M   'P 1'
#
loop_
_entity.id
_entity.type
_entity.pdbx_description
1 polymer ?
#
loop_
_entity_poly.entity_id
_entity_poly.type
_entity_poly.pdbx_seq_one_letter_code
_entity_poly.pdbx_strand_id
1 'polypeptide(L)'
;MSKMIPEQSLFQFIWKYLRENHQEILRSPLLPVVISVSTYFILCLFYGTLDSLCSMVSWINKYRIHSDRPVKLQSVLKAVGLTLRNHVVFVFPASVAQWYWRPPLPLEEAAPTVTEFTIGMLGCLLLFDFQYFLWHLAHHRSQWLYVTFHAIHHEYPQPFCWVTQYMSAWELVSVGFWTTVDPVLLRCHTLTGYAFMVFNIWVSVDDHSGYDFPWSLHNLVPFGLWGGSVKHDTHHQRPKTNFQPFFSHWDWLCGTSSQHSHSPAMVAKLHRRLVRRWTVVTIRRRQRDGRLVTIPLATRRRLVTIPGNATALGDDPAGNATALGDDPLATRRALW
;
A
#
# COMPACT_ATOMS: atom_id res chain seq x y z
N MET A 1 -38.10 12.61 31.65
CA MET A 1 -37.36 12.00 30.52
C MET A 1 -35.91 11.89 30.93
N SER A 2 -35.45 10.67 31.23
CA SER A 2 -34.05 10.38 31.53
C SER A 2 -33.23 10.77 30.30
N LYS A 3 -32.31 11.74 30.45
CA LYS A 3 -31.24 11.93 29.47
C LYS A 3 -30.43 10.65 29.52
N MET A 4 -30.64 9.75 28.55
CA MET A 4 -29.69 8.67 28.28
C MET A 4 -28.34 9.33 28.17
N ILE A 5 -27.47 9.07 29.15
CA ILE A 5 -26.06 9.40 29.05
C ILE A 5 -25.62 8.69 27.77
N PRO A 6 -25.19 9.41 26.71
CA PRO A 6 -24.64 8.74 25.54
C PRO A 6 -23.52 7.87 26.09
N GLU A 7 -23.50 6.57 25.75
CA GLU A 7 -22.32 5.75 26.04
C GLU A 7 -21.10 6.58 25.64
N GLN A 8 -20.26 6.94 26.62
CA GLN A 8 -19.14 7.81 26.35
C GLN A 8 -18.32 7.13 25.26
N SER A 9 -18.16 7.79 24.12
CA SER A 9 -17.38 7.26 23.01
C SER A 9 -16.06 6.71 23.55
N LEU A 10 -15.61 5.57 23.03
CA LEU A 10 -14.30 5.01 23.37
C LEU A 10 -13.16 6.03 23.16
N PHE A 11 -13.38 7.00 22.28
CA PHE A 11 -12.43 8.07 21.99
C PHE A 11 -12.60 9.30 22.89
N GLN A 12 -13.67 9.40 23.70
CA GLN A 12 -14.02 10.61 24.45
C GLN A 12 -12.92 11.02 25.42
N PHE A 13 -12.29 10.07 26.11
CA PHE A 13 -11.20 10.37 27.05
C PHE A 13 -10.02 11.07 26.36
N ILE A 14 -9.52 10.48 25.27
CA ILE A 14 -8.39 11.02 24.52
C ILE A 14 -8.78 12.34 23.84
N TRP A 15 -9.97 12.40 23.25
CA TRP A 15 -10.44 13.60 22.58
C TRP A 15 -10.61 14.77 23.55
N LYS A 16 -11.21 14.54 24.72
CA LYS A 16 -11.34 15.55 25.76
C LYS A 16 -9.97 16.06 26.19
N TYR A 17 -9.02 15.17 26.46
CA TYR A 17 -7.65 15.54 26.83
C TYR A 17 -6.99 16.43 25.76
N LEU A 18 -7.03 16.01 24.49
CA LEU A 18 -6.45 16.77 23.38
C LEU A 18 -7.12 18.14 23.23
N ARG A 19 -8.44 18.19 23.34
CA ARG A 19 -9.22 19.42 23.16
C ARG A 19 -8.98 20.42 24.29
N GLU A 20 -8.86 19.95 25.54
CA GLU A 20 -8.64 20.82 26.71
C GLU A 20 -7.19 21.29 26.84
N ASN A 21 -6.21 20.45 26.49
CA ASN A 21 -4.79 20.75 26.72
C ASN A 21 -4.05 21.22 25.45
N HIS A 22 -4.57 20.92 24.27
CA HIS A 22 -3.87 21.14 22.99
C HIS A 22 -4.75 21.80 21.92
N GLN A 23 -5.76 22.58 22.33
CA GLN A 23 -6.70 23.23 21.43
C GLN A 23 -6.03 24.08 20.33
N GLU A 24 -5.03 24.88 20.69
CA GLU A 24 -4.29 25.75 19.76
C GLU A 24 -3.51 24.91 18.73
N ILE A 25 -2.95 23.78 19.17
CA ILE A 25 -2.24 22.85 18.29
C ILE A 25 -3.25 22.18 17.35
N LEU A 26 -4.41 21.73 17.84
CA LEU A 26 -5.46 21.10 17.03
C LEU A 26 -6.01 22.02 15.94
N ARG A 27 -6.09 23.33 16.20
CA ARG A 27 -6.52 24.33 15.20
C ARG A 27 -5.38 24.80 14.29
N SER A 28 -4.13 24.50 14.63
CA SER A 28 -2.96 24.93 13.88
C SER A 28 -3.02 24.43 12.43
N PRO A 29 -2.71 25.28 11.45
CA PRO A 29 -2.56 24.84 10.06
C PRO A 29 -1.34 23.95 9.83
N LEU A 30 -0.37 24.01 10.74
CA LEU A 30 0.86 23.23 10.63
C LEU A 30 0.66 21.80 11.13
N LEU A 31 -0.36 21.55 11.97
CA LEU A 31 -0.55 20.23 12.57
C LEU A 31 -0.76 19.13 11.50
N PRO A 32 -1.61 19.30 10.47
CA PRO A 32 -1.71 18.31 9.38
C PRO A 32 -0.37 18.02 8.70
N VAL A 33 0.46 19.04 8.46
CA VAL A 33 1.80 18.88 7.86
C VAL A 33 2.74 18.13 8.80
N VAL A 34 2.71 18.47 10.09
CA VAL A 34 3.53 17.79 11.10
C VAL A 34 3.11 16.33 11.20
N ILE A 35 1.81 16.02 11.28
CA ILE A 35 1.30 14.65 11.33
C ILE A 35 1.73 13.89 10.07
N SER A 36 1.53 14.46 8.88
CA SER A 36 1.81 13.77 7.63
C SER A 36 3.31 13.50 7.44
N VAL A 37 4.14 14.53 7.59
CA VAL A 37 5.60 14.42 7.44
C VAL A 37 6.19 13.49 8.49
N SER A 38 5.81 13.65 9.77
CA SER A 38 6.33 12.76 10.82
C SER A 38 5.92 11.31 10.60
N THR A 39 4.66 11.04 10.24
CA THR A 39 4.18 9.69 9.93
C THR A 39 4.99 9.07 8.80
N TYR A 40 5.17 9.80 7.69
CA TYR A 40 5.95 9.35 6.54
C TYR A 40 7.39 8.97 6.94
N PHE A 41 8.10 9.88 7.63
CA PHE A 41 9.49 9.63 8.01
C PHE A 41 9.63 8.52 9.05
N ILE A 42 8.72 8.41 10.03
CA ILE A 42 8.73 7.32 11.03
C ILE A 42 8.58 5.96 10.33
N LEU A 43 7.62 5.84 9.40
CA LEU A 43 7.39 4.59 8.67
C LEU A 43 8.54 4.25 7.72
N CYS A 44 9.08 5.25 7.01
CA CYS A 44 10.25 5.03 6.15
C CYS A 44 11.50 4.69 6.96
N LEU A 45 11.68 5.24 8.15
CA LEU A 45 12.77 4.85 9.05
C LEU A 45 12.62 3.39 9.50
N PHE A 46 11.38 2.95 9.78
CA PHE A 46 11.11 1.55 10.10
C PHE A 46 11.51 0.61 8.94
N TYR A 47 10.96 0.82 7.73
CA TYR A 47 11.30 -0.03 6.57
C TYR A 47 12.76 0.14 6.12
N GLY A 48 13.33 1.34 6.19
CA GLY A 48 14.74 1.60 5.89
C GLY A 48 15.69 0.92 6.88
N THR A 49 15.28 0.76 8.14
CA THR A 49 16.00 -0.07 9.11
C THR A 49 15.92 -1.54 8.70
N LEU A 50 14.76 -2.04 8.26
CA LEU A 50 14.64 -3.40 7.72
C LEU A 50 15.55 -3.63 6.51
N ASP A 51 15.63 -2.65 5.60
CA ASP A 51 16.52 -2.70 4.44
C ASP A 51 17.99 -2.76 4.85
N SER A 52 18.38 -2.04 5.91
CA SER A 52 19.75 -2.06 6.44
C SER A 52 20.07 -3.38 7.16
N LEU A 53 19.08 -3.99 7.83
CA LEU A 53 19.23 -5.24 8.56
C LEU A 53 19.10 -6.50 7.68
N CYS A 54 18.53 -6.39 6.47
CA CYS A 54 18.20 -7.56 5.65
C CYS A 54 19.43 -8.40 5.25
N SER A 55 20.60 -7.77 5.10
CA SER A 55 21.87 -8.47 4.80
C SER A 55 22.37 -9.32 5.98
N MET A 56 22.01 -8.94 7.21
CA MET A 56 22.42 -9.63 8.44
C MET A 56 21.37 -10.61 8.94
N VAL A 57 20.10 -10.37 8.64
CA VAL A 57 18.96 -11.12 9.19
C VAL A 57 18.18 -11.82 8.07
N SER A 58 18.48 -13.10 7.84
CA SER A 58 17.83 -13.93 6.81
C SER A 58 16.30 -14.03 6.96
N TRP A 59 15.78 -13.89 8.19
CA TRP A 59 14.35 -13.86 8.45
C TRP A 59 13.65 -12.63 7.85
N ILE A 60 14.35 -11.49 7.73
CA ILE A 60 13.84 -10.29 7.08
C ILE A 60 13.95 -10.45 5.57
N ASN A 61 15.13 -10.87 5.08
CA ASN A 61 15.40 -10.94 3.63
C ASN A 61 14.44 -11.85 2.87
N LYS A 62 13.99 -12.97 3.49
CA LYS A 62 13.05 -13.90 2.84
C LYS A 62 11.67 -13.30 2.51
N TYR A 63 11.31 -12.15 3.12
CA TYR A 63 10.06 -11.44 2.85
C TYR A 63 10.24 -10.27 1.86
N ARG A 64 11.46 -9.97 1.42
CA ARG A 64 11.66 -9.00 0.34
C ARG A 64 11.11 -9.58 -0.96
N ILE A 65 10.45 -8.73 -1.74
CA ILE A 65 9.95 -9.11 -3.06
C ILE A 65 11.15 -9.39 -3.99
N HIS A 66 12.17 -8.51 -3.95
CA HIS A 66 13.43 -8.63 -4.70
C HIS A 66 14.61 -8.85 -3.75
N SER A 67 14.83 -10.10 -3.32
CA SER A 67 15.87 -10.44 -2.33
C SER A 67 17.31 -10.36 -2.85
N ASP A 68 17.50 -10.33 -4.16
CA ASP A 68 18.79 -10.29 -4.86
C ASP A 68 19.35 -8.87 -5.02
N ARG A 69 18.54 -7.83 -4.80
CA ARG A 69 18.91 -6.44 -5.08
C ARG A 69 18.75 -5.56 -3.84
N PRO A 70 19.82 -5.20 -3.13
CA PRO A 70 19.73 -4.33 -1.97
C PRO A 70 19.41 -2.87 -2.37
N VAL A 71 18.75 -2.15 -1.47
CA VAL A 71 18.49 -0.71 -1.63
C VAL A 71 19.81 0.05 -1.52
N LYS A 72 20.09 0.93 -2.48
CA LYS A 72 21.33 1.73 -2.53
C LYS A 72 21.14 3.04 -1.75
N LEU A 73 22.13 3.42 -0.93
CA LEU A 73 22.11 4.68 -0.19
C LEU A 73 21.94 5.91 -1.11
N GLN A 74 22.57 5.91 -2.29
CA GLN A 74 22.41 6.99 -3.26
C GLN A 74 20.95 7.18 -3.70
N SER A 75 20.21 6.08 -3.89
CA SER A 75 18.79 6.11 -4.24
C SER A 75 17.95 6.67 -3.08
N VAL A 76 18.27 6.30 -1.84
CA VAL A 76 17.63 6.85 -0.64
C VAL A 76 17.87 8.35 -0.55
N LEU A 77 19.11 8.81 -0.68
CA LEU A 77 19.46 10.24 -0.61
C LEU A 77 18.78 11.05 -1.71
N LYS A 78 18.72 10.50 -2.93
CA LYS A 78 17.99 11.11 -4.05
C LYS A 78 16.50 11.23 -3.75
N ALA A 79 15.89 10.16 -3.25
CA ALA A 79 14.48 10.12 -2.88
C ALA A 79 14.15 11.16 -1.81
N VAL A 80 14.88 11.12 -0.69
CA VAL A 80 14.72 12.05 0.43
C VAL A 80 14.96 13.50 -0.02
N GLY A 81 15.99 13.77 -0.82
CA GLY A 81 16.30 15.11 -1.31
C GLY A 81 15.17 15.72 -2.14
N LEU A 82 14.57 14.95 -3.06
CA LEU A 82 13.40 15.39 -3.82
C LEU A 82 12.18 15.61 -2.91
N THR A 83 11.91 14.66 -2.01
CA THR A 83 10.78 14.75 -1.07
C THR A 83 10.88 16.00 -0.21
N LEU A 84 12.06 16.27 0.38
CA LEU A 84 12.29 17.47 1.20
C LEU A 84 12.11 18.76 0.38
N ARG A 85 12.65 18.82 -0.84
CA ARG A 85 12.45 19.95 -1.75
C ARG A 85 10.96 20.17 -2.01
N ASN A 86 10.22 19.12 -2.32
CA ASN A 86 8.80 19.23 -2.61
C ASN A 86 8.00 19.73 -1.40
N HIS A 87 8.36 19.28 -0.20
CA HIS A 87 7.70 19.74 1.03
C HIS A 87 7.97 21.21 1.32
N VAL A 88 9.22 21.64 1.23
CA VAL A 88 9.60 23.03 1.52
C VAL A 88 9.04 24.00 0.47
N VAL A 89 9.11 23.65 -0.81
CA VAL A 89 8.77 24.56 -1.92
C VAL A 89 7.28 24.56 -2.25
N PHE A 90 6.58 23.43 -2.09
CA PHE A 90 5.19 23.31 -2.53
C PHE A 90 4.22 23.00 -1.39
N VAL A 91 4.46 21.96 -0.60
CA VAL A 91 3.50 21.52 0.44
C VAL A 91 3.38 22.57 1.55
N PHE A 92 4.50 23.12 2.02
CA PHE A 92 4.49 24.12 3.08
C PHE A 92 3.79 25.41 2.66
N PRO A 93 4.11 26.05 1.51
CA PRO A 93 3.35 27.20 1.02
C PRO A 93 1.87 26.90 0.78
N ALA A 94 1.53 25.73 0.21
CA ALA A 94 0.14 25.34 0.00
C ALA A 94 -0.64 25.22 1.33
N SER A 95 0.01 24.69 2.38
CA SER A 95 -0.58 24.56 3.71
C SER A 95 -0.79 25.92 4.39
N VAL A 96 0.16 26.86 4.21
CA VAL A 96 0.03 28.24 4.69
C VAL A 96 -1.08 28.99 3.92
N ALA A 97 -1.19 28.79 2.60
CA ALA A 97 -2.28 29.38 1.81
C ALA A 97 -3.65 28.83 2.23
N GLN A 98 -3.74 27.51 2.42
CA GLN A 98 -4.96 26.85 2.91
C GLN A 98 -5.38 27.40 4.28
N TRP A 99 -4.42 27.68 5.16
CA TRP A 99 -4.70 28.29 6.46
C TRP A 99 -5.38 29.65 6.34
N TYR A 100 -4.89 30.50 5.44
CA TYR A 100 -5.37 31.87 5.30
C TYR A 100 -6.82 31.93 4.79
N TRP A 101 -7.26 30.94 4.01
CA TRP A 101 -8.61 30.92 3.42
C TRP A 101 -9.60 29.99 4.12
N ARG A 102 -9.15 28.99 4.89
CA ARG A 102 -10.07 28.03 5.51
C ARG A 102 -10.71 28.60 6.78
N PRO A 103 -12.01 28.34 7.03
CA PRO A 103 -12.61 28.62 8.32
C PRO A 103 -11.90 27.84 9.45
N PRO A 104 -11.95 28.33 10.70
CA PRO A 104 -11.42 27.59 11.83
C PRO A 104 -11.99 26.17 11.92
N LEU A 105 -11.13 25.20 12.23
CA LEU A 105 -11.54 23.81 12.42
C LEU A 105 -12.56 23.72 13.57
N PRO A 106 -13.78 23.20 13.32
CA PRO A 106 -14.74 22.97 14.40
C PRO A 106 -14.21 21.86 15.30
N LEU A 107 -14.05 22.16 16.60
CA LEU A 107 -13.62 21.19 17.61
C LEU A 107 -14.84 20.84 18.47
N GLU A 108 -15.62 19.87 18.00
CA GLU A 108 -16.82 19.36 18.67
C GLU A 108 -16.49 18.86 20.09
N GLU A 109 -17.43 19.00 21.02
CA GLU A 109 -17.22 18.57 22.41
C GLU A 109 -17.27 17.04 22.54
N ALA A 110 -18.21 16.42 21.84
CA ALA A 110 -18.31 14.97 21.74
C ALA A 110 -17.28 14.44 20.75
N ALA A 111 -16.58 13.39 21.15
CA ALA A 111 -15.79 12.58 20.24
C ALA A 111 -16.72 11.76 19.33
N PRO A 112 -16.26 11.29 18.16
CA PRO A 112 -17.09 10.49 17.28
C PRO A 112 -17.39 9.17 17.99
N THR A 113 -18.59 8.65 17.86
CA THR A 113 -18.89 7.26 18.24
C THR A 113 -18.02 6.30 17.42
N VAL A 114 -17.90 5.05 17.88
CA VAL A 114 -17.19 4.01 17.12
C VAL A 114 -17.81 3.85 15.73
N THR A 115 -19.13 3.90 15.63
CA THR A 115 -19.86 3.81 14.38
C THR A 115 -19.56 4.98 13.45
N GLU A 116 -19.62 6.23 13.94
CA GLU A 116 -19.28 7.42 13.13
C GLU A 116 -17.83 7.41 12.67
N PHE A 117 -16.91 7.00 13.55
CA PHE A 117 -15.50 6.84 13.20
C PHE A 117 -15.31 5.79 12.11
N THR A 118 -15.92 4.60 12.25
CA THR A 118 -15.80 3.52 11.26
C THR A 118 -16.43 3.90 9.93
N ILE A 119 -17.64 4.47 9.93
CA ILE A 119 -18.31 4.90 8.70
C ILE A 119 -17.52 6.02 8.02
N GLY A 120 -17.01 6.99 8.78
CA GLY A 120 -16.18 8.07 8.26
C GLY A 120 -14.88 7.55 7.66
N MET A 121 -14.17 6.64 8.33
CA MET A 121 -12.97 5.99 7.80
C MET A 121 -13.26 5.23 6.50
N LEU A 122 -14.31 4.40 6.47
CA LEU A 122 -14.70 3.66 5.27
C LEU A 122 -15.11 4.58 4.12
N GLY A 123 -15.85 5.65 4.42
CA GLY A 123 -16.24 6.66 3.45
C GLY A 123 -15.04 7.36 2.82
N CYS A 124 -14.08 7.82 3.65
CA CYS A 124 -12.85 8.43 3.16
C CYS A 124 -12.02 7.45 2.33
N LEU A 125 -11.90 6.19 2.76
CA LEU A 125 -11.17 5.16 2.01
C LEU A 125 -11.79 4.92 0.63
N LEU A 126 -13.11 4.75 0.55
CA LEU A 126 -13.80 4.49 -0.73
C LEU A 126 -13.75 5.70 -1.66
N LEU A 127 -13.92 6.91 -1.13
CA LEU A 127 -13.89 8.14 -1.91
C LEU A 127 -12.48 8.39 -2.49
N PHE A 128 -11.46 8.30 -1.64
CA PHE A 128 -10.06 8.46 -2.07
C PHE A 128 -9.67 7.37 -3.08
N ASP A 129 -10.03 6.11 -2.82
CA ASP A 129 -9.72 4.99 -3.71
C ASP A 129 -10.28 5.21 -5.12
N PHE A 130 -11.53 5.68 -5.22
CA PHE A 130 -12.16 6.02 -6.50
C PHE A 130 -11.48 7.20 -7.20
N GLN A 131 -11.27 8.32 -6.50
CA GLN A 131 -10.64 9.52 -7.06
C GLN A 131 -9.22 9.22 -7.55
N TYR A 132 -8.42 8.56 -6.72
CA TYR A 132 -7.05 8.18 -7.04
C TYR A 132 -7.02 7.19 -8.20
N PHE A 133 -7.88 6.16 -8.22
CA PHE A 133 -7.92 5.19 -9.32
C PHE A 133 -8.14 5.88 -10.67
N LEU A 134 -9.14 6.76 -10.76
CA LEU A 134 -9.42 7.50 -12.00
C LEU A 134 -8.26 8.41 -12.40
N TRP A 135 -7.70 9.14 -11.43
CA TRP A 135 -6.55 10.01 -11.68
C TRP A 135 -5.35 9.20 -12.17
N HIS A 136 -5.01 8.13 -11.47
CA HIS A 136 -3.87 7.27 -11.75
C HIS A 136 -4.00 6.59 -13.12
N LEU A 137 -5.18 6.04 -13.42
CA LEU A 137 -5.50 5.50 -14.74
C LEU A 137 -5.34 6.56 -15.84
N ALA A 138 -5.85 7.78 -15.65
CA ALA A 138 -5.72 8.85 -16.64
C ALA A 138 -4.24 9.21 -16.90
N HIS A 139 -3.43 9.25 -15.83
CA HIS A 139 -2.00 9.54 -15.93
C HIS A 139 -1.24 8.45 -16.70
N HIS A 140 -1.68 7.20 -16.64
CA HIS A 140 -1.10 6.11 -17.43
C HIS A 140 -1.75 5.88 -18.80
N ARG A 141 -2.86 6.53 -19.12
CA ARG A 141 -3.48 6.47 -20.46
C ARG A 141 -3.08 7.63 -21.34
N SER A 142 -2.79 8.79 -20.76
CA SER A 142 -2.30 9.96 -21.49
C SER A 142 -0.78 10.07 -21.37
N GLN A 143 -0.08 9.98 -22.49
CA GLN A 143 1.38 10.12 -22.53
C GLN A 143 1.85 11.46 -21.95
N TRP A 144 1.12 12.55 -22.22
CA TRP A 144 1.45 13.86 -21.69
C TRP A 144 1.33 13.89 -20.16
N LEU A 145 0.21 13.39 -19.61
CA LEU A 145 0.04 13.32 -18.15
C LEU A 145 1.12 12.45 -17.49
N TYR A 146 1.43 11.29 -18.09
CA TYR A 146 2.47 10.40 -17.59
C TYR A 146 3.81 11.11 -17.51
N VAL A 147 4.31 11.62 -18.64
CA VAL A 147 5.67 12.20 -18.72
C VAL A 147 5.80 13.45 -17.86
N THR A 148 4.74 14.25 -17.75
CA THR A 148 4.77 15.51 -17.00
C THR A 148 4.66 15.30 -15.49
N PHE A 149 3.79 14.40 -15.03
CA PHE A 149 3.45 14.34 -13.60
C PHE A 149 3.86 13.04 -12.91
N HIS A 150 3.86 11.90 -13.61
CA HIS A 150 3.94 10.60 -12.95
C HIS A 150 5.21 9.79 -13.28
N ALA A 151 5.91 10.13 -14.37
CA ALA A 151 7.12 9.41 -14.79
C ALA A 151 8.28 9.52 -13.78
N ILE A 152 8.32 10.56 -12.95
CA ILE A 152 9.29 10.67 -11.85
C ILE A 152 9.05 9.57 -10.81
N HIS A 153 7.78 9.28 -10.52
CA HIS A 153 7.40 8.24 -9.56
C HIS A 153 7.88 6.86 -10.02
N HIS A 154 7.73 6.57 -11.32
CA HIS A 154 8.14 5.33 -11.97
C HIS A 154 9.64 5.22 -12.29
N GLU A 155 10.48 6.14 -11.79
CA GLU A 155 11.93 6.05 -12.00
C GLU A 155 12.55 4.81 -11.34
N TYR A 156 11.88 4.25 -10.34
CA TYR A 156 12.30 3.05 -9.62
C TYR A 156 11.36 1.86 -9.90
N PRO A 157 11.64 1.02 -10.92
CA PRO A 157 10.82 -0.16 -11.22
C PRO A 157 10.67 -1.16 -10.06
N GLN A 158 11.56 -1.08 -9.08
CA GLN A 158 11.52 -1.83 -7.83
C GLN A 158 11.47 -0.81 -6.69
N PRO A 159 10.27 -0.37 -6.28
CA PRO A 159 10.13 0.65 -5.25
C PRO A 159 10.63 0.13 -3.89
N PHE A 160 11.04 1.09 -3.06
CA PHE A 160 11.36 0.90 -1.66
C PHE A 160 10.75 2.09 -0.89
N CYS A 161 10.60 1.99 0.43
CA CYS A 161 9.74 2.89 1.22
C CYS A 161 9.95 4.41 0.95
N TRP A 162 11.18 4.86 0.72
CA TRP A 162 11.46 6.28 0.45
C TRP A 162 10.95 6.78 -0.92
N VAL A 163 10.66 5.88 -1.85
CA VAL A 163 10.09 6.20 -3.18
C VAL A 163 8.62 6.61 -3.06
N THR A 164 7.94 6.30 -1.95
CA THR A 164 6.53 6.65 -1.72
C THR A 164 6.21 8.13 -1.99
N GLN A 165 7.14 9.04 -1.69
CA GLN A 165 6.99 10.48 -1.97
C GLN A 165 8.04 11.01 -2.95
N TYR A 166 8.80 10.13 -3.60
CA TYR A 166 9.61 10.47 -4.75
C TYR A 166 8.70 10.59 -5.98
N MET A 167 8.10 11.76 -6.15
CA MET A 167 7.10 12.03 -7.18
C MET A 167 7.15 13.51 -7.58
N SER A 168 6.40 13.88 -8.61
CA SER A 168 6.26 15.29 -8.96
C SER A 168 5.58 16.08 -7.84
N ALA A 169 5.82 17.38 -7.78
CA ALA A 169 5.14 18.26 -6.82
C ALA A 169 3.61 18.23 -7.01
N TRP A 170 3.14 18.13 -8.25
CA TRP A 170 1.71 18.08 -8.58
C TRP A 170 1.04 16.80 -8.11
N GLU A 171 1.72 15.68 -8.25
CA GLU A 171 1.24 14.40 -7.71
C GLU A 171 1.15 14.46 -6.19
N LEU A 172 2.20 14.95 -5.51
CA LEU A 172 2.22 15.10 -4.06
C LEU A 172 1.11 16.04 -3.55
N VAL A 173 0.88 17.16 -4.23
CA VAL A 173 -0.20 18.10 -3.89
C VAL A 173 -1.58 17.47 -4.13
N SER A 174 -1.75 16.68 -5.19
CA SER A 174 -3.03 16.02 -5.50
C SER A 174 -3.42 14.99 -4.44
N VAL A 175 -2.49 14.11 -4.05
CA VAL A 175 -2.74 13.12 -2.99
C VAL A 175 -2.95 13.79 -1.63
N GLY A 176 -2.19 14.84 -1.32
CA GLY A 176 -2.37 15.63 -0.10
C GLY A 176 -3.71 16.37 -0.05
N PHE A 177 -4.19 16.85 -1.21
CA PHE A 177 -5.47 17.51 -1.36
C PHE A 177 -6.62 16.56 -0.99
N TRP A 178 -6.74 15.39 -1.62
CA TRP A 178 -7.81 14.44 -1.28
C TRP A 178 -7.73 13.95 0.16
N THR A 179 -6.52 13.62 0.64
CA THR A 179 -6.30 13.19 2.02
C THR A 179 -6.85 14.19 3.04
N THR A 180 -6.78 15.49 2.72
CA THR A 180 -7.24 16.57 3.61
C THR A 180 -8.70 16.95 3.35
N VAL A 181 -9.16 16.90 2.11
CA VAL A 181 -10.48 17.40 1.69
C VAL A 181 -11.57 16.34 1.84
N ASP A 182 -11.29 15.07 1.60
CA ASP A 182 -12.31 14.01 1.68
C ASP A 182 -12.98 13.92 3.06
N PRO A 183 -12.26 13.97 4.20
CA PRO A 183 -12.91 14.00 5.51
C PRO A 183 -13.78 15.25 5.71
N VAL A 184 -13.43 16.38 5.11
CA VAL A 184 -14.22 17.61 5.18
C VAL A 184 -15.49 17.48 4.34
N LEU A 185 -15.38 16.96 3.13
CA LEU A 185 -16.53 16.71 2.24
C LEU A 185 -17.53 15.75 2.87
N LEU A 186 -17.04 14.70 3.52
CA LEU A 186 -17.86 13.70 4.21
C LEU A 186 -18.30 14.15 5.62
N ARG A 187 -17.93 15.37 6.03
CA ARG A 187 -18.26 15.96 7.34
C ARG A 187 -17.84 15.06 8.51
N CYS A 188 -16.71 14.40 8.35
CA CYS A 188 -16.11 13.55 9.36
C CYS A 188 -15.64 14.40 10.55
N HIS A 189 -15.76 13.83 11.75
CA HIS A 189 -15.14 14.40 12.95
C HIS A 189 -13.62 14.57 12.75
N THR A 190 -13.02 15.63 13.33
CA THR A 190 -11.59 15.96 13.16
C THR A 190 -10.66 14.79 13.47
N LEU A 191 -10.93 14.04 14.54
CA LEU A 191 -10.19 12.83 14.91
C LEU A 191 -10.19 11.76 13.79
N THR A 192 -11.34 11.57 13.13
CA THR A 192 -11.46 10.66 11.97
C THR A 192 -10.62 11.16 10.81
N GLY A 193 -10.60 12.47 10.55
CA GLY A 193 -9.74 13.06 9.51
C GLY A 193 -8.24 12.83 9.76
N TYR A 194 -7.77 13.04 10.99
CA TYR A 194 -6.37 12.76 11.34
C TYR A 194 -6.04 11.27 11.30
N ALA A 195 -6.95 10.40 11.76
CA ALA A 195 -6.76 8.96 11.66
C ALA A 195 -6.69 8.49 10.19
N PHE A 196 -7.56 9.03 9.32
CA PHE A 196 -7.53 8.76 7.89
C PHE A 196 -6.22 9.19 7.26
N MET A 197 -5.72 10.38 7.59
CA MET A 197 -4.43 10.88 7.11
C MET A 197 -3.26 9.95 7.48
N VAL A 198 -3.17 9.54 8.75
CA VAL A 198 -2.13 8.60 9.20
C VAL A 198 -2.26 7.25 8.49
N PHE A 199 -3.47 6.73 8.38
CA PHE A 199 -3.74 5.45 7.73
C PHE A 199 -3.40 5.49 6.23
N ASN A 200 -3.78 6.56 5.52
CA ASN A 200 -3.50 6.75 4.10
C ASN A 200 -1.99 6.74 3.83
N ILE A 201 -1.22 7.49 4.63
CA ILE A 201 0.25 7.52 4.53
C ILE A 201 0.84 6.16 4.86
N TRP A 202 0.31 5.47 5.87
CA TRP A 202 0.77 4.14 6.21
C TRP A 202 0.62 3.15 5.06
N VAL A 203 -0.57 3.08 4.45
CA VAL A 203 -0.81 2.17 3.32
C VAL A 203 0.08 2.55 2.14
N SER A 204 0.20 3.84 1.83
CA SER A 204 1.08 4.31 0.76
C SER A 204 2.54 3.89 0.98
N VAL A 205 3.06 3.98 2.21
CA VAL A 205 4.42 3.50 2.53
C VAL A 205 4.52 1.97 2.46
N ASP A 206 3.49 1.24 2.92
CA ASP A 206 3.46 -0.22 2.83
C ASP A 206 3.50 -0.70 1.36
N ASP A 207 2.74 -0.04 0.47
CA ASP A 207 2.70 -0.33 -0.97
C ASP A 207 4.08 -0.16 -1.65
N HIS A 208 4.92 0.74 -1.14
CA HIS A 208 6.27 0.94 -1.66
C HIS A 208 7.34 0.21 -0.85
N SER A 209 6.98 -0.50 0.21
CA SER A 209 7.97 -1.00 1.17
C SER A 209 8.98 -1.97 0.56
N GLY A 210 8.61 -2.67 -0.51
CA GLY A 210 9.40 -3.77 -1.09
C GLY A 210 9.32 -5.08 -0.29
N TYR A 211 8.40 -5.16 0.70
CA TYR A 211 8.22 -6.32 1.57
C TYR A 211 6.83 -6.93 1.42
N ASP A 212 6.78 -8.26 1.42
CA ASP A 212 5.56 -9.06 1.41
C ASP A 212 5.47 -9.86 2.72
N PHE A 213 5.15 -9.16 3.81
CA PHE A 213 5.02 -9.74 5.13
C PHE A 213 3.69 -10.45 5.32
N PRO A 214 3.60 -11.50 6.16
CA PRO A 214 2.36 -12.24 6.37
C PRO A 214 1.26 -11.42 7.08
N TRP A 215 1.60 -10.25 7.64
CA TRP A 215 0.68 -9.29 8.26
C TRP A 215 0.46 -8.03 7.41
N SER A 216 1.05 -7.92 6.22
CA SER A 216 0.71 -6.84 5.28
C SER A 216 -0.77 -6.96 4.90
N LEU A 217 -1.43 -5.82 4.67
CA LEU A 217 -2.89 -5.79 4.51
C LEU A 217 -3.38 -6.64 3.33
N HIS A 218 -2.60 -6.74 2.25
CA HIS A 218 -2.91 -7.60 1.10
C HIS A 218 -2.91 -9.09 1.40
N ASN A 219 -2.28 -9.51 2.50
CA ASN A 219 -2.30 -10.88 3.00
C ASN A 219 -3.37 -11.11 4.09
N LEU A 220 -3.89 -10.05 4.71
CA LEU A 220 -4.92 -10.10 5.76
C LEU A 220 -6.33 -9.97 5.19
N VAL A 221 -6.54 -9.05 4.25
CA VAL A 221 -7.84 -8.82 3.62
C VAL A 221 -8.12 -9.96 2.63
N PRO A 222 -9.26 -10.66 2.76
CA PRO A 222 -9.53 -11.85 1.96
C PRO A 222 -9.76 -11.52 0.47
N PHE A 223 -9.76 -12.57 -0.34
CA PHE A 223 -10.06 -12.53 -1.78
C PHE A 223 -9.10 -11.70 -2.63
N GLY A 224 -7.95 -11.30 -2.06
CA GLY A 224 -7.04 -10.38 -2.72
C GLY A 224 -7.67 -9.02 -2.98
N LEU A 225 -8.69 -8.63 -2.19
CA LEU A 225 -9.39 -7.37 -2.38
C LEU A 225 -8.49 -6.17 -2.10
N TRP A 226 -7.57 -6.28 -1.14
CA TRP A 226 -6.65 -5.19 -0.84
C TRP A 226 -5.49 -5.12 -1.83
N GLY A 227 -4.99 -3.90 -2.05
CA GLY A 227 -3.83 -3.50 -2.84
C GLY A 227 -2.55 -4.11 -2.28
N GLY A 228 -1.58 -3.32 -1.88
CA GLY A 228 -0.38 -3.81 -1.20
C GLY A 228 0.87 -3.84 -2.07
N SER A 229 1.99 -4.03 -1.38
CA SER A 229 3.35 -3.96 -1.94
C SER A 229 3.57 -4.81 -3.18
N VAL A 230 3.06 -6.04 -3.20
CA VAL A 230 3.23 -6.97 -4.33
C VAL A 230 2.54 -6.47 -5.60
N LYS A 231 1.38 -5.83 -5.45
CA LYS A 231 0.62 -5.31 -6.58
C LYS A 231 1.22 -4.01 -7.11
N HIS A 232 1.62 -3.14 -6.20
CA HIS A 232 2.24 -1.87 -6.55
C HIS A 232 3.65 -2.05 -7.14
N ASP A 233 4.44 -2.98 -6.61
CA ASP A 233 5.73 -3.36 -7.21
C ASP A 233 5.57 -3.84 -8.65
N THR A 234 4.55 -4.63 -8.94
CA THR A 234 4.25 -5.05 -10.33
C THR A 234 3.78 -3.88 -11.18
N HIS A 235 3.04 -2.93 -10.61
CA HIS A 235 2.65 -1.70 -11.31
C HIS A 235 3.89 -0.89 -11.72
N HIS A 236 4.86 -0.69 -10.83
CA HIS A 236 6.14 -0.03 -11.15
C HIS A 236 6.93 -0.77 -12.26
N GLN A 237 6.85 -2.10 -12.32
CA GLN A 237 7.44 -2.89 -13.41
C GLN A 237 6.61 -2.86 -14.71
N ARG A 238 5.28 -2.74 -14.59
CA ARG A 238 4.30 -2.79 -15.69
C ARG A 238 3.28 -1.65 -15.51
N PRO A 239 3.66 -0.41 -15.89
CA PRO A 239 2.91 0.81 -15.53
C PRO A 239 1.45 0.88 -16.02
N LYS A 240 1.03 -0.02 -16.92
CA LYS A 240 -0.36 -0.08 -17.44
C LYS A 240 -1.28 -0.99 -16.61
N THR A 241 -0.90 -1.41 -15.40
CA THR A 241 -1.61 -2.40 -14.58
C THR A 241 -1.69 -2.01 -13.11
N ASN A 242 -2.72 -2.47 -12.38
CA ASN A 242 -2.91 -2.28 -10.92
C ASN A 242 -2.82 -0.82 -10.46
N PHE A 243 -3.85 -0.03 -10.71
CA PHE A 243 -3.90 1.39 -10.39
C PHE A 243 -4.44 1.70 -8.99
N GLN A 244 -5.01 0.72 -8.29
CA GLN A 244 -5.61 0.91 -6.98
C GLN A 244 -4.61 1.37 -5.91
N PRO A 245 -4.99 2.31 -5.03
CA PRO A 245 -4.25 2.59 -3.81
C PRO A 245 -4.64 1.65 -2.67
N PHE A 246 -5.92 1.25 -2.54
CA PHE A 246 -6.39 0.41 -1.43
C PHE A 246 -7.11 -0.84 -1.91
N PHE A 247 -8.12 -0.72 -2.78
CA PHE A 247 -9.01 -1.82 -3.11
C PHE A 247 -8.93 -2.17 -4.60
N SER A 248 -8.64 -3.44 -4.89
CA SER A 248 -8.41 -3.96 -6.25
C SER A 248 -9.66 -4.08 -7.11
N HIS A 249 -10.83 -3.78 -6.56
CA HIS A 249 -12.10 -3.93 -7.26
C HIS A 249 -12.21 -3.08 -8.53
N TRP A 250 -11.67 -1.86 -8.53
CA TRP A 250 -11.62 -1.03 -9.74
C TRP A 250 -10.77 -1.67 -10.83
N ASP A 251 -9.61 -2.22 -10.48
CA ASP A 251 -8.76 -2.92 -11.44
C ASP A 251 -9.39 -4.20 -11.99
N TRP A 252 -10.23 -4.87 -11.22
CA TRP A 252 -11.01 -6.00 -11.71
C TRP A 252 -12.09 -5.56 -12.69
N LEU A 253 -12.85 -4.51 -12.32
CA LEU A 253 -13.93 -3.98 -13.14
C LEU A 253 -13.42 -3.38 -14.46
N CYS A 254 -12.26 -2.72 -14.44
CA CYS A 254 -11.66 -2.10 -15.61
C CYS A 254 -10.69 -3.01 -16.37
N GLY A 255 -10.45 -4.25 -15.90
CA GLY A 255 -9.57 -5.21 -16.56
C GLY A 255 -8.09 -4.81 -16.53
N THR A 256 -7.65 -4.09 -15.51
CA THR A 256 -6.27 -3.60 -15.36
C THR A 256 -5.46 -4.38 -14.31
N SER A 257 -6.06 -5.41 -13.71
CA SER A 257 -5.34 -6.33 -12.82
C SER A 257 -4.32 -7.20 -13.58
N SER A 258 -3.10 -7.29 -13.07
CA SER A 258 -2.04 -8.18 -13.59
C SER A 258 -1.83 -9.38 -12.66
N GLN A 259 -1.07 -10.39 -13.12
CA GLN A 259 -0.42 -11.33 -12.20
C GLN A 259 0.73 -10.65 -11.47
N HIS A 260 0.99 -11.09 -10.24
CA HIS A 260 2.01 -10.54 -9.35
C HIS A 260 2.81 -11.67 -8.69
N SER A 261 4.04 -11.36 -8.31
CA SER A 261 4.95 -12.32 -7.66
C SER A 261 5.07 -12.03 -6.17
N HIS A 262 4.74 -13.01 -5.34
CA HIS A 262 4.96 -12.96 -3.90
C HIS A 262 6.43 -13.18 -3.53
N SER A 263 6.81 -12.77 -2.32
CA SER A 263 8.15 -13.04 -1.77
C SER A 263 8.43 -14.54 -1.65
N PRO A 264 9.71 -14.97 -1.65
CA PRO A 264 10.07 -16.38 -1.51
C PRO A 264 9.45 -17.05 -0.28
N ALA A 265 9.39 -16.35 0.86
CA ALA A 265 8.78 -16.88 2.08
C ALA A 265 7.27 -17.12 1.95
N MET A 266 6.57 -16.22 1.28
CA MET A 266 5.12 -16.33 1.08
C MET A 266 4.78 -17.40 0.06
N VAL A 267 5.54 -17.52 -1.03
CA VAL A 267 5.44 -18.65 -1.97
C VAL A 267 5.64 -19.99 -1.25
N ALA A 268 6.70 -20.12 -0.43
CA ALA A 268 6.95 -21.33 0.36
C ALA A 268 5.82 -21.63 1.36
N LYS A 269 5.23 -20.60 1.98
CA LYS A 269 4.08 -20.75 2.90
C LYS A 269 2.83 -21.24 2.17
N LEU A 270 2.52 -20.67 1.00
CA LEU A 270 1.40 -21.10 0.15
C LEU A 270 1.59 -22.55 -0.32
N HIS A 271 2.79 -22.89 -0.80
CA HIS A 271 3.13 -24.26 -1.20
C HIS A 271 2.94 -25.26 -0.04
N ARG A 272 3.44 -24.96 1.17
CA ARG A 272 3.21 -25.82 2.36
C ARG A 272 1.74 -25.98 2.71
N ARG A 273 0.91 -24.94 2.58
CA ARG A 273 -0.54 -25.02 2.83
C ARG A 273 -1.25 -25.91 1.80
N LEU A 274 -0.87 -25.80 0.54
CA LEU A 274 -1.38 -26.68 -0.52
C LEU A 274 -0.99 -28.12 -0.23
N VAL A 275 0.29 -28.42 -0.02
CA VAL A 275 0.77 -29.78 0.28
C VAL A 275 0.09 -30.37 1.53
N ARG A 276 -0.11 -29.59 2.61
CA ARG A 276 -0.84 -30.06 3.80
C ARG A 276 -2.31 -30.40 3.51
N ARG A 277 -2.96 -29.70 2.57
CA ARG A 277 -4.31 -30.07 2.10
C ARG A 277 -4.30 -31.39 1.29
N TRP A 278 -3.17 -31.74 0.69
CA TRP A 278 -2.89 -33.04 0.07
C TRP A 278 -2.18 -33.98 1.04
N THR A 279 -2.78 -34.25 2.20
CA THR A 279 -2.26 -35.35 3.03
C THR A 279 -2.59 -36.67 2.32
N VAL A 280 -1.58 -37.33 1.76
CA VAL A 280 -1.71 -38.71 1.27
C VAL A 280 -1.95 -39.58 2.51
N VAL A 281 -3.18 -40.02 2.71
CA VAL A 281 -3.49 -41.00 3.75
C VAL A 281 -2.97 -42.33 3.24
N THR A 282 -1.90 -42.83 3.86
CA THR A 282 -1.41 -44.18 3.56
C THR A 282 -2.17 -45.19 4.40
N ILE A 283 -2.88 -46.12 3.76
CA ILE A 283 -3.52 -47.23 4.45
C ILE A 283 -2.57 -48.42 4.37
N ARG A 284 -2.26 -49.03 5.52
CA ARG A 284 -1.55 -50.32 5.57
C ARG A 284 -2.55 -51.43 5.37
N ARG A 285 -2.48 -52.12 4.23
CA ARG A 285 -3.30 -53.31 3.94
C ARG A 285 -2.45 -54.56 4.15
N ARG A 286 -2.94 -55.49 4.97
CA ARG A 286 -2.30 -56.80 5.15
C ARG A 286 -2.71 -57.71 3.99
N GLN A 287 -1.72 -58.25 3.27
CA GLN A 287 -1.94 -59.23 2.21
C GLN A 287 -2.13 -60.64 2.78
N ARG A 288 -2.64 -61.56 1.95
CA ARG A 288 -2.96 -62.94 2.34
C ARG A 288 -1.73 -63.73 2.82
N ASP A 289 -0.53 -63.35 2.41
CA ASP A 289 0.75 -63.92 2.84
C ASP A 289 1.27 -63.31 4.16
N GLY A 290 0.51 -62.42 4.80
CA GLY A 290 0.86 -61.77 6.06
C GLY A 290 1.68 -60.49 5.92
N ARG A 291 2.14 -60.11 4.71
CA ARG A 291 2.92 -58.88 4.49
C ARG A 291 2.03 -57.64 4.56
N LEU A 292 2.55 -56.58 5.18
CA LEU A 292 1.89 -55.27 5.20
C LEU A 292 2.36 -54.46 3.99
N VAL A 293 1.42 -54.03 3.15
CA VAL A 293 1.69 -53.15 2.01
C VAL A 293 1.06 -51.78 2.28
N THR A 294 1.86 -50.73 2.09
CA THR A 294 1.42 -49.34 2.22
C THR A 294 0.82 -48.87 0.91
N ILE A 295 -0.47 -48.52 0.88
CA ILE A 295 -1.14 -48.00 -0.30
C ILE A 295 -1.41 -46.51 -0.09
N PRO A 296 -0.91 -45.61 -0.96
CA PRO A 296 -1.25 -44.19 -0.89
C PRO A 296 -2.69 -43.97 -1.38
N LEU A 297 -3.60 -43.54 -0.50
CA LEU A 297 -4.88 -42.97 -0.92
C LEU A 297 -4.69 -41.46 -1.12
N ALA A 298 -4.72 -41.03 -2.38
CA ALA A 298 -4.93 -39.62 -2.70
C ALA A 298 -6.43 -39.30 -2.52
N THR A 299 -6.82 -38.75 -1.37
CA THR A 299 -8.20 -38.27 -1.19
C THR A 299 -8.38 -36.94 -1.90
N ARG A 300 -9.00 -36.96 -3.08
CA ARG A 300 -9.41 -35.79 -3.84
C ARG A 300 -10.65 -35.17 -3.19
N ARG A 301 -10.51 -34.15 -2.34
CA ARG A 301 -11.67 -33.25 -2.07
C ARG A 301 -11.77 -32.29 -3.25
N ARG A 302 -12.94 -32.26 -3.90
CA ARG A 302 -13.26 -31.40 -5.06
C ARG A 302 -12.74 -29.99 -4.82
N LEU A 303 -11.92 -29.48 -5.75
CA LEU A 303 -11.67 -28.06 -5.87
C LEU A 303 -13.01 -27.37 -6.14
N VAL A 304 -13.42 -26.47 -5.26
CA VAL A 304 -14.17 -25.29 -5.69
C VAL A 304 -13.10 -24.39 -6.29
N THR A 305 -13.06 -24.33 -7.62
CA THR A 305 -12.25 -23.36 -8.35
C THR A 305 -12.69 -21.96 -7.96
N ILE A 306 -11.81 -21.22 -7.27
CA ILE A 306 -11.80 -19.76 -7.32
C ILE A 306 -11.01 -19.43 -8.60
N PRO A 307 -11.57 -18.69 -9.56
CA PRO A 307 -10.86 -18.38 -10.80
C PRO A 307 -9.64 -17.50 -10.50
N GLY A 308 -8.51 -17.82 -11.12
CA GLY A 308 -7.28 -17.03 -11.04
C GLY A 308 -6.08 -17.80 -10.48
N ASN A 309 -5.67 -18.88 -11.15
CA ASN A 309 -4.27 -19.30 -11.31
C ASN A 309 -4.19 -20.68 -11.96
N ALA A 310 -3.97 -20.71 -13.26
CA ALA A 310 -3.22 -21.77 -13.95
C ALA A 310 -3.05 -21.43 -15.44
N THR A 311 -1.82 -21.15 -15.86
CA THR A 311 -1.10 -21.76 -17.00
C THR A 311 0.32 -21.20 -16.93
N ALA A 312 1.30 -21.96 -16.44
CA ALA A 312 2.01 -23.06 -17.09
C ALA A 312 3.36 -22.54 -17.62
N LEU A 313 4.42 -23.05 -17.00
CA LEU A 313 5.77 -23.08 -17.53
C LEU A 313 5.71 -23.63 -18.97
N GLY A 314 6.15 -22.82 -19.92
CA GLY A 314 6.53 -23.24 -21.25
C GLY A 314 7.89 -22.61 -21.53
N ASP A 315 8.90 -23.46 -21.66
CA ASP A 315 10.19 -23.10 -22.23
C ASP A 315 9.98 -22.67 -23.70
N ASP A 316 10.59 -21.55 -24.09
CA ASP A 316 11.07 -21.36 -25.46
C ASP A 316 12.33 -20.47 -25.43
N PRO A 317 13.41 -20.82 -26.16
CA PRO A 317 14.71 -20.17 -26.03
C PRO A 317 14.90 -19.02 -27.02
N ALA A 318 15.88 -18.16 -26.69
CA ALA A 318 16.52 -17.17 -27.56
C ALA A 318 15.71 -15.88 -27.88
N GLY A 319 15.99 -14.84 -27.09
CA GLY A 319 15.84 -13.44 -27.48
C GLY A 319 17.08 -12.66 -27.05
N ASN A 320 17.98 -12.38 -27.99
CA ASN A 320 19.20 -11.60 -27.80
C ASN A 320 18.91 -10.23 -27.14
N ALA A 321 19.27 -10.06 -25.87
CA ALA A 321 19.42 -8.75 -25.25
C ALA A 321 20.80 -8.21 -25.61
N THR A 322 20.88 -7.41 -26.68
CA THR A 322 22.02 -6.54 -26.91
C THR A 322 22.00 -5.41 -25.88
N ALA A 323 23.13 -5.20 -25.22
CA ALA A 323 23.33 -4.18 -24.21
C ALA A 323 23.09 -2.79 -24.80
N LEU A 324 22.03 -2.12 -24.34
CA LEU A 324 21.84 -0.68 -24.53
C LEU A 324 22.49 0.02 -23.34
N GLY A 325 23.48 0.86 -23.65
CA GLY A 325 24.23 1.67 -22.70
C GLY A 325 23.37 2.70 -21.97
N ASP A 326 23.93 3.19 -20.86
CA ASP A 326 23.35 4.11 -19.88
C ASP A 326 22.95 5.48 -20.48
N ASP A 327 21.82 5.55 -21.20
CA ASP A 327 21.15 6.80 -21.56
C ASP A 327 19.77 6.91 -20.86
N PRO A 328 19.64 7.77 -19.83
CA PRO A 328 18.38 8.00 -19.11
C PRO A 328 17.22 8.52 -19.97
N LEU A 329 17.48 9.04 -21.17
CA LEU A 329 16.45 9.51 -22.11
C LEU A 329 15.95 8.38 -23.03
N ALA A 330 16.76 7.36 -23.31
CA ALA A 330 16.36 6.20 -24.10
C ALA A 330 15.37 5.31 -23.36
N THR A 331 15.55 5.12 -22.04
CA THR A 331 14.63 4.37 -21.17
C THR A 331 13.24 5.02 -21.09
N ARG A 332 13.13 6.33 -21.36
CA ARG A 332 11.84 7.06 -21.35
C ARG A 332 10.96 6.79 -22.57
N ARG A 333 11.54 6.31 -23.68
CA ARG A 333 10.79 5.97 -24.91
C ARG A 333 10.45 4.48 -25.04
N ALA A 334 11.18 3.61 -24.34
CA ALA A 334 11.05 2.15 -24.51
C ALA A 334 9.90 1.50 -23.71
N LEU A 335 9.18 2.25 -22.87
CA LEU A 335 8.09 1.74 -22.02
C LEU A 335 6.68 1.96 -22.60
N TRP A 336 6.56 2.25 -23.90
CA TRP A 336 5.27 2.49 -24.56
C TRP A 336 4.90 1.47 -25.61
#